data_AF-A0A183BXP0-F1
#
_entry.id   AF-A0A183BXP0-F1
#
_cell.length_a   1.000
_cell.length_b   1.000
_cell.length_c   1.000
_cell.angle_alpha   90.00
_cell.angle_beta   90.00
_cell.angle_gamma   90.00
#
_symmetry.space_group_name_H-M   'P 1'
#
loop_
_entity.id
_entity.type
_entity.pdbx_description
1 polymer ?
#
loop_
_entity_poly.entity_id
_entity_poly.type
_entity_poly.pdbx_seq_one_letter_code
_entity_poly.pdbx_strand_id
1 'polypeptide(L)'
;MCEMADDLIKAEMYALMEWDAEQKEPSHLYTREEREKARKMIEEEATKMAEEEGIEPVLDSHVWQNLHKREQIEVLSDRFKTLFNWMQQQAHRVQKVEKRVKNIHSNLHAKLDELHREKEKLLLELKTFHRLEENEQKAIVKRTNALTQELREQEEREKHLQKHFSHLQHRKWELEQTQARERATVEAEPVRYASFESAGRE
;
A
#
# COMPACT_ATOMS: atom_id res chain seq x y z
N MET A 1 30.97 -2.67 -7.20
CA MET A 1 32.21 -2.44 -6.43
C MET A 1 31.99 -1.52 -5.23
N CYS A 2 31.22 -0.43 -5.33
CA CYS A 2 30.99 0.46 -4.17
C CYS A 2 30.15 -0.16 -3.02
N GLU A 3 29.13 -0.98 -3.32
CA GLU A 3 28.28 -1.57 -2.27
C GLU A 3 29.04 -2.52 -1.34
N MET A 4 29.94 -3.33 -1.90
CA MET A 4 30.76 -4.27 -1.12
C MET A 4 31.75 -3.55 -0.20
N ALA A 5 32.27 -2.39 -0.60
CA ALA A 5 33.14 -1.57 0.23
C ALA A 5 32.35 -0.89 1.35
N ASP A 6 31.15 -0.36 1.06
CA ASP A 6 30.25 0.22 2.04
C ASP A 6 29.82 -0.79 3.11
N ASP A 7 29.54 -2.03 2.72
CA ASP A 7 29.13 -3.08 3.65
C ASP A 7 30.29 -3.53 4.55
N LEU A 8 31.52 -3.55 4.04
CA LEU A 8 32.72 -3.77 4.84
C LEU A 8 32.96 -2.64 5.85
N ILE A 9 32.78 -1.38 5.43
CA ILE A 9 32.90 -0.22 6.33
C ILE A 9 31.84 -0.26 7.43
N LYS A 10 30.58 -0.57 7.08
CA LYS A 10 29.50 -0.70 8.07
C LYS A 10 29.79 -1.82 9.07
N ALA A 11 30.22 -2.99 8.60
CA ALA A 11 30.57 -4.10 9.46
C ALA A 11 31.66 -3.72 10.47
N GLU A 12 32.68 -2.98 10.03
CA GLU A 12 33.76 -2.53 10.89
C GLU A 12 33.33 -1.43 11.87
N MET A 13 32.46 -0.51 11.43
CA MET A 13 31.84 0.48 12.31
C MET A 13 30.98 -0.17 13.38
N TYR A 14 30.22 -1.23 13.04
CA TYR A 14 29.45 -2.00 14.03
C TYR A 14 30.37 -2.68 15.05
N ALA A 15 31.47 -3.27 14.61
CA ALA A 15 32.44 -3.90 15.51
C ALA A 15 33.07 -2.89 16.49
N LEU A 16 33.39 -1.67 16.04
CA LEU A 16 33.89 -0.59 16.89
C LEU A 16 32.83 -0.08 17.88
N MET A 17 31.56 0.00 17.46
CA MET A 17 30.46 0.40 18.33
C MET A 17 30.16 -0.65 19.41
N GLU A 18 30.21 -1.94 19.08
CA GLU A 18 30.06 -3.03 20.04
C GLU A 18 31.19 -3.01 21.10
N TRP A 19 32.41 -2.64 20.71
CA TRP A 19 33.51 -2.47 21.67
C TRP A 19 33.25 -1.32 22.66
N ASP A 20 32.81 -0.16 22.17
CA ASP A 20 32.59 1.03 22.98
C ASP A 20 31.36 0.90 23.90
N ALA A 21 30.28 0.29 23.40
CA ALA A 21 29.02 0.15 24.14
C ALA A 21 28.98 -1.07 25.08
N GLU A 22 29.60 -2.19 24.70
CA GLU A 22 29.48 -3.47 25.42
C GLU A 22 30.80 -3.94 26.06
N GLN A 23 31.89 -3.16 25.95
CA GLN A 23 33.25 -3.53 26.40
C GLN A 23 33.75 -4.88 25.85
N LYS A 24 33.18 -5.34 24.73
CA LYS A 24 33.64 -6.55 24.04
C LYS A 24 34.85 -6.19 23.19
N GLU A 25 36.03 -6.59 23.65
CA GLU A 25 37.27 -6.34 22.93
C GLU A 25 37.21 -6.98 21.52
N PRO A 26 37.61 -6.26 20.45
CA PRO A 26 37.51 -6.76 19.09
C PRO A 26 38.26 -8.10 18.92
N SER A 27 37.61 -9.08 18.30
CA SER A 27 38.16 -10.43 18.14
C SER A 27 39.39 -10.49 17.23
N HIS A 28 39.61 -9.47 16.40
CA HIS A 28 40.75 -9.36 15.49
C HIS A 28 41.58 -8.11 15.81
N LEU A 29 42.67 -8.28 16.55
CA LEU A 29 43.68 -7.23 16.69
C LEU A 29 44.55 -7.25 15.43
N TYR A 30 44.48 -6.18 14.62
CA TYR A 30 45.35 -6.00 13.46
C TYR A 30 46.82 -6.19 13.88
N THR A 31 47.49 -7.10 13.20
CA THR A 31 48.91 -7.37 13.42
C THR A 31 49.75 -6.14 13.10
N ARG A 32 50.95 -6.05 13.70
CA ARG A 32 51.84 -4.90 13.50
C ARG A 32 52.16 -4.68 12.01
N GLU A 33 52.30 -5.76 11.24
CA GLU A 33 52.58 -5.73 9.81
C GLU A 33 51.41 -5.15 8.99
N GLU A 34 50.16 -5.49 9.35
CA GLU A 34 48.96 -4.94 8.69
C GLU A 34 48.82 -3.44 8.94
N ARG A 35 49.14 -2.97 10.16
CA ARG A 35 49.14 -1.54 10.50
C ARG A 35 50.23 -0.77 9.75
N GLU A 36 51.43 -1.35 9.65
CA GLU A 36 52.54 -0.75 8.91
C GLU A 36 52.22 -0.65 7.41
N LYS A 37 51.57 -1.67 6.85
CA LYS A 37 51.10 -1.70 5.46
C LYS A 37 50.00 -0.67 5.21
N ALA A 38 49.00 -0.59 6.10
CA ALA A 38 47.95 0.41 6.02
C ALA A 38 48.51 1.83 6.11
N ARG A 39 49.48 2.07 7.01
CA ARG A 39 50.16 3.36 7.11
C ARG A 39 50.87 3.75 5.82
N LYS A 40 51.61 2.83 5.19
CA LYS A 40 52.27 3.08 3.91
C LYS A 40 51.27 3.39 2.79
N MET A 41 50.15 2.67 2.73
CA MET A 41 49.09 2.94 1.75
C MET A 41 48.48 4.33 1.95
N ILE A 42 48.23 4.74 3.20
CA ILE A 42 47.73 6.08 3.54
C ILE A 42 48.75 7.16 3.17
N GLU A 43 50.05 6.96 3.47
CA GLU A 43 51.11 7.90 3.10
C GLU A 43 51.25 8.04 1.59
N GLU A 44 51.23 6.93 0.84
CA GLU A 44 51.27 6.94 -0.63
C GLU A 44 50.05 7.65 -1.24
N GLU A 45 48.85 7.39 -0.73
CA GLU A 45 47.62 8.02 -1.23
C GLU A 45 47.54 9.51 -0.87
N ALA A 46 48.01 9.89 0.32
CA ALA A 46 48.15 11.29 0.72
C ALA A 46 49.16 12.04 -0.17
N THR A 47 50.28 11.40 -0.54
CA THR A 47 51.24 12.01 -1.48
C THR A 47 50.67 12.18 -2.88
N LYS A 48 49.91 11.20 -3.39
CA LYS A 48 49.24 11.30 -4.69
C LYS A 48 48.20 12.42 -4.71
N MET A 49 47.41 12.56 -3.65
CA MET A 49 46.46 13.67 -3.54
C MET A 49 47.17 15.02 -3.47
N ALA A 50 48.31 15.13 -2.79
CA ALA A 50 49.10 16.37 -2.77
C ALA A 50 49.65 16.73 -4.16
N GLU A 51 50.09 15.74 -4.95
CA GLU A 51 50.55 15.92 -6.33
C GLU A 51 49.40 16.29 -7.29
N GLU A 52 48.25 15.62 -7.19
CA GLU A 52 47.05 15.91 -8.01
C GLU A 52 46.43 17.27 -7.69
N GLU A 53 46.55 17.75 -6.44
CA GLU A 53 46.02 19.04 -6.00
C GLU A 53 47.02 20.20 -6.05
N GLY A 54 48.25 19.96 -6.53
CA GLY A 54 49.27 21.00 -6.72
C GLY A 54 49.79 21.62 -5.42
N ILE A 55 49.68 20.89 -4.30
CA ILE A 55 50.27 21.30 -3.03
C ILE A 55 51.74 20.88 -3.07
N GLU A 56 52.58 21.78 -3.61
CA GLU A 56 54.03 21.53 -3.69
C GLU A 56 54.63 21.15 -2.33
N PRO A 57 55.64 20.26 -2.33
CA PRO A 57 56.26 19.77 -1.12
C PRO A 57 56.92 20.92 -0.34
N VAL A 58 57.00 20.70 0.97
CA VAL A 58 57.67 21.58 1.94
C VAL A 58 58.97 22.15 1.36
N LEU A 59 59.10 23.48 1.36
CA LEU A 59 60.34 24.19 1.01
C LEU A 59 61.52 23.52 1.72
N ASP A 60 62.46 22.99 0.93
CA ASP A 60 63.65 22.34 1.45
C ASP A 60 64.39 23.34 2.36
N SER A 61 64.52 22.97 3.65
CA SER A 61 65.02 23.84 4.71
C SER A 61 66.42 24.38 4.39
N HIS A 62 67.21 23.66 3.60
CA HIS A 62 68.56 24.08 3.20
C HIS A 62 68.55 25.12 2.06
N VAL A 63 67.56 25.06 1.16
CA VAL A 63 67.38 26.06 0.10
C VAL A 63 66.82 27.36 0.68
N TRP A 64 65.87 27.25 1.61
CA TRP A 64 65.25 28.39 2.29
C TRP A 64 66.26 29.26 3.07
N GLN A 65 67.18 28.62 3.79
CA GLN A 65 68.19 29.32 4.61
C GLN A 65 69.25 30.07 3.79
N ASN A 66 69.44 29.70 2.51
CA ASN A 66 70.43 30.31 1.62
C ASN A 66 69.87 31.44 0.75
N LEU A 67 68.55 31.68 0.75
CA LEU A 67 67.91 32.76 0.01
C LEU A 67 68.06 34.11 0.72
N HIS A 68 68.20 35.19 -0.03
CA HIS A 68 68.12 36.54 0.54
C HIS A 68 66.70 36.88 1.00
N LYS A 69 66.56 37.78 1.99
CA LYS A 69 65.25 38.15 2.58
C LYS A 69 64.20 38.54 1.55
N ARG A 70 64.61 39.18 0.45
CA ARG A 70 63.70 39.57 -0.64
C ARG A 70 63.15 38.36 -1.40
N GLU A 71 64.01 37.39 -1.72
CA GLU A 71 63.64 36.15 -2.42
C GLU A 71 62.76 35.26 -1.53
N GLN A 72 63.06 35.21 -0.22
CA GLN A 72 62.21 34.54 0.77
C GLN A 72 60.78 35.11 0.79
N ILE A 73 60.64 36.44 0.72
CA ILE A 73 59.32 37.10 0.67
C ILE A 73 58.59 36.78 -0.64
N GLU A 74 59.29 36.76 -1.77
CA GLU A 74 58.69 36.41 -3.06
C GLU A 74 58.20 34.95 -3.09
N VAL A 75 59.00 34.01 -2.62
CA VAL A 75 58.63 32.58 -2.50
C VAL A 75 57.43 32.38 -1.57
N LEU A 76 57.38 33.05 -0.41
CA LEU A 76 56.22 32.97 0.49
C LEU A 76 54.96 33.60 -0.12
N SER A 77 55.12 34.71 -0.85
CA SER A 77 54.02 35.39 -1.53
C SER A 77 53.39 34.49 -2.60
N ASP A 78 54.23 33.81 -3.38
CA ASP A 78 53.75 32.88 -4.41
C ASP A 78 53.11 31.63 -3.80
N ARG A 79 53.71 31.07 -2.73
CA ARG A 79 53.09 29.97 -1.98
C ARG A 79 51.73 30.38 -1.39
N PHE A 80 51.63 31.58 -0.83
CA PHE A 80 50.36 32.11 -0.31
C PHE A 80 49.32 32.24 -1.42
N LYS A 81 49.69 32.76 -2.60
CA LYS A 81 48.77 32.83 -3.75
C LYS A 81 48.29 31.45 -4.19
N THR A 82 49.17 30.46 -4.27
CA THR A 82 48.80 29.08 -4.63
C THR A 82 47.82 28.50 -3.61
N LEU A 83 48.12 28.60 -2.31
CA LEU A 83 47.24 28.12 -1.25
C LEU A 83 45.90 28.86 -1.22
N PHE A 84 45.90 30.18 -1.41
CA PHE A 84 44.70 30.99 -1.47
C PHE A 84 43.80 30.59 -2.65
N ASN A 85 44.39 30.41 -3.83
CA ASN A 85 43.66 29.97 -5.03
C ASN A 85 43.09 28.56 -4.84
N TRP A 86 43.86 27.63 -4.28
CA TRP A 86 43.39 26.29 -3.95
C TRP A 86 42.23 26.34 -2.96
N MET A 87 42.36 27.11 -1.87
CA MET A 87 41.30 27.26 -0.87
C MET A 87 40.03 27.86 -1.49
N GLN A 88 40.16 28.83 -2.39
CA GLN A 88 39.02 29.41 -3.10
C GLN A 88 38.33 28.40 -4.02
N GLN A 89 39.09 27.56 -4.72
CA GLN A 89 38.54 26.46 -5.53
C GLN A 89 37.80 25.43 -4.66
N GLN A 90 38.39 25.03 -3.53
CA GLN A 90 37.77 24.09 -2.61
C GLN A 90 36.50 24.68 -1.97
N ALA A 91 36.52 25.94 -1.56
CA ALA A 91 35.34 26.64 -1.04
C ALA A 91 34.18 26.63 -2.07
N HIS A 92 34.46 26.89 -3.34
CA HIS A 92 33.46 26.81 -4.40
C HIS A 92 32.94 25.39 -4.65
N ARG A 93 33.80 24.37 -4.57
CA ARG A 93 33.39 22.95 -4.69
C ARG A 93 32.48 22.57 -3.53
N VAL A 94 32.87 22.86 -2.30
CA VAL A 94 32.09 22.59 -1.08
C VAL A 94 30.74 23.30 -1.14
N GLN A 95 30.70 24.58 -1.48
CA GLN A 95 29.44 25.34 -1.60
C GLN A 95 28.46 24.70 -2.61
N LYS A 96 28.96 24.19 -3.75
CA LYS A 96 28.14 23.47 -4.73
C LYS A 96 27.59 22.16 -4.17
N VAL A 97 28.43 21.39 -3.49
CA VAL A 97 28.03 20.11 -2.87
C VAL A 97 27.01 20.36 -1.76
N GLU A 98 27.27 21.28 -0.84
CA GLU A 98 26.36 21.64 0.24
C GLU A 98 24.99 22.07 -0.29
N LYS A 99 24.95 22.92 -1.33
CA LYS A 99 23.68 23.35 -1.94
C LYS A 99 22.91 22.16 -2.51
N ARG A 100 23.59 21.22 -3.17
CA ARG A 100 22.96 19.99 -3.69
C ARG A 100 22.43 19.11 -2.57
N VAL A 101 23.23 18.87 -1.53
CA VAL A 101 22.84 18.05 -0.37
C VAL A 101 21.65 18.66 0.35
N LYS A 102 21.66 19.98 0.60
CA LYS A 102 20.52 20.70 1.22
C LYS A 102 19.24 20.55 0.41
N ASN A 103 19.32 20.70 -0.92
CA ASN A 103 18.15 20.54 -1.79
C ASN A 103 17.62 19.10 -1.77
N ILE A 104 18.50 18.10 -1.85
CA ILE A 104 18.12 16.69 -1.80
C ILE A 104 17.46 16.38 -0.45
N HIS A 105 18.08 16.81 0.65
CA HIS A 105 17.56 16.60 2.00
C HIS A 105 16.17 17.21 2.17
N SER A 106 15.98 18.48 1.80
CA SER A 106 14.68 19.17 1.87
C SER A 106 13.61 18.46 1.06
N ASN A 107 13.93 18.02 -0.17
CA ASN A 107 12.99 17.30 -1.03
C ASN A 107 12.62 15.93 -0.47
N LEU A 108 13.59 15.17 0.04
CA LEU A 108 13.34 13.87 0.64
C LEU A 108 12.52 13.99 1.91
N HIS A 109 12.82 14.97 2.75
CA HIS A 109 12.05 15.23 3.97
C HIS A 109 10.60 15.58 3.66
N ALA A 110 10.36 16.47 2.70
CA ALA A 110 9.00 16.83 2.27
C ALA A 110 8.22 15.62 1.71
N LYS A 111 8.86 14.77 0.91
CA LYS A 111 8.24 13.52 0.41
C LYS A 111 7.93 12.53 1.52
N LEU A 112 8.82 12.42 2.51
CA LEU A 112 8.63 11.53 3.65
C LEU A 112 7.42 11.99 4.49
N ASP A 113 7.30 13.29 4.74
CA ASP A 113 6.14 13.86 5.43
C ASP A 113 4.83 13.64 4.66
N GLU A 114 4.86 13.78 3.33
CA GLU A 114 3.70 13.50 2.47
C GLU A 114 3.27 12.03 2.56
N LEU A 115 4.22 11.10 2.44
CA LEU A 115 3.96 9.66 2.55
C LEU A 115 3.43 9.27 3.94
N HIS A 116 3.92 9.91 5.01
CA HIS A 116 3.39 9.71 6.35
C HIS A 116 1.92 10.15 6.47
N ARG A 117 1.57 11.32 5.94
CA ARG A 117 0.17 11.79 5.93
C ARG A 117 -0.73 10.88 5.10
N GLU A 118 -0.25 10.43 3.94
CA GLU A 118 -1.00 9.50 3.08
C GLU A 118 -1.22 8.15 3.76
N LYS A 119 -0.20 7.61 4.42
CA LYS A 119 -0.30 6.39 5.22
C LYS A 119 -1.36 6.53 6.33
N GLU A 120 -1.36 7.63 7.07
CA GLU A 120 -2.35 7.87 8.12
C GLU A 120 -3.78 7.95 7.56
N LYS A 121 -3.95 8.64 6.42
CA LYS A 121 -5.23 8.72 5.71
C LYS A 121 -5.73 7.33 5.28
N LEU A 122 -4.88 6.53 4.64
CA LEU A 122 -5.22 5.19 4.19
C LEU A 122 -5.55 4.26 5.36
N LEU A 123 -4.85 4.38 6.49
CA LEU A 123 -5.17 3.61 7.70
C LEU A 123 -6.53 4.01 8.30
N LEU A 124 -6.91 5.29 8.23
CA LEU A 124 -8.23 5.75 8.65
C LEU A 124 -9.33 5.23 7.73
N GLU A 125 -9.11 5.29 6.42
CA GLU A 125 -10.02 4.75 5.40
C GLU A 125 -10.21 3.24 5.58
N LEU A 126 -9.13 2.48 5.78
CA LEU A 126 -9.20 1.04 6.03
C LEU A 126 -10.06 0.71 7.25
N LYS A 127 -9.85 1.42 8.38
CA LYS A 127 -10.68 1.25 9.59
C LYS A 127 -12.14 1.59 9.32
N THR A 128 -12.40 2.58 8.47
CA THR A 128 -13.76 2.97 8.08
C THR A 128 -14.41 1.90 7.23
N PHE A 129 -13.70 1.36 6.24
CA PHE A 129 -14.20 0.28 5.39
C PHE A 129 -14.50 -0.99 6.18
N HIS A 130 -13.67 -1.35 7.16
CA HIS A 130 -13.97 -2.51 8.00
C HIS A 130 -15.26 -2.34 8.81
N ARG A 131 -15.50 -1.14 9.37
CA ARG A 131 -16.77 -0.84 10.05
C ARG A 131 -17.96 -0.84 9.08
N LEU A 132 -17.77 -0.33 7.87
CA LEU A 132 -18.81 -0.34 6.83
C LEU A 132 -19.14 -1.77 6.40
N GLU A 133 -18.14 -2.63 6.24
CA GLU A 133 -18.30 -4.05 5.93
C GLU A 133 -19.14 -4.77 7.00
N GLU A 134 -18.80 -4.59 8.28
CA GLU A 134 -19.59 -5.17 9.38
C GLU A 134 -21.04 -4.68 9.39
N ASN A 135 -21.26 -3.39 9.12
CA ASN A 135 -22.58 -2.81 9.08
C ASN A 135 -23.38 -3.29 7.87
N GLU A 136 -22.75 -3.39 6.70
CA GLU A 136 -23.37 -3.86 5.47
C GLU A 136 -23.76 -5.33 5.60
N GLN A 137 -22.90 -6.16 6.20
CA GLN A 137 -23.23 -7.56 6.47
C GLN A 137 -24.47 -7.68 7.37
N LYS A 138 -24.57 -6.88 8.43
CA LYS A 138 -25.76 -6.82 9.29
C LYS A 138 -26.99 -6.33 8.52
N ALA A 139 -26.84 -5.32 7.66
CA ALA A 139 -27.92 -4.76 6.87
C ALA A 139 -28.44 -5.74 5.80
N ILE A 140 -27.54 -6.53 5.18
CA ILE A 140 -27.90 -7.59 4.24
C ILE A 140 -28.75 -8.64 4.96
N VAL A 141 -28.27 -9.18 6.09
CA VAL A 141 -29.02 -10.20 6.85
C VAL A 141 -30.40 -9.70 7.26
N LYS A 142 -30.52 -8.45 7.74
CA LYS A 142 -31.81 -7.85 8.08
C LYS A 142 -32.74 -7.77 6.87
N ARG A 143 -32.25 -7.30 5.72
CA ARG A 143 -33.03 -7.22 4.48
C ARG A 143 -33.48 -8.60 4.00
N THR A 144 -32.58 -9.58 3.98
CA THR A 144 -32.91 -10.95 3.57
C THR A 144 -33.96 -11.57 4.47
N ASN A 145 -33.85 -11.39 5.80
CA ASN A 145 -34.84 -11.91 6.75
C ASN A 145 -36.21 -11.24 6.56
N ALA A 146 -36.24 -9.92 6.36
CA ALA A 146 -37.48 -9.20 6.09
C ALA A 146 -38.16 -9.68 4.80
N LEU A 147 -37.40 -9.81 3.70
CA LEU A 147 -37.91 -10.31 2.42
C LEU A 147 -38.38 -11.76 2.51
N THR A 148 -37.67 -12.61 3.26
CA THR A 148 -38.07 -14.01 3.46
C THR A 148 -39.39 -14.10 4.22
N GLN A 149 -39.59 -13.22 5.21
CA GLN A 149 -40.84 -13.17 5.96
C GLN A 149 -42.00 -12.66 5.08
N GLU A 150 -41.77 -11.61 4.31
CA GLU A 150 -42.78 -11.08 3.37
C GLU A 150 -43.17 -12.13 2.31
N LEU A 151 -42.19 -12.86 1.77
CA LEU A 151 -42.42 -13.94 0.81
C LEU A 151 -43.33 -15.03 1.42
N ARG A 152 -43.06 -15.46 2.65
CA ARG A 152 -43.90 -16.46 3.35
C ARG A 152 -45.33 -15.97 3.52
N GLU A 153 -45.52 -14.70 3.86
CA GLU A 153 -46.86 -14.12 3.99
C GLU A 153 -47.59 -14.06 2.64
N GLN A 154 -46.89 -13.76 1.56
CA GLN A 154 -47.45 -13.79 0.20
C GLN A 154 -47.83 -15.21 -0.22
N GLU A 155 -46.96 -16.20 0.04
CA GLU A 155 -47.24 -17.62 -0.24
C GLU A 155 -48.49 -18.12 0.51
N GLU A 156 -48.66 -17.76 1.79
CA GLU A 156 -49.87 -18.14 2.54
C GLU A 156 -51.12 -17.46 1.98
N ARG A 157 -51.06 -16.17 1.61
CA ARG A 157 -52.19 -15.50 0.94
C ARG A 157 -52.54 -16.18 -0.38
N GLU A 158 -51.55 -16.57 -1.16
CA GLU A 158 -51.75 -17.28 -2.43
C GLU A 158 -52.44 -18.64 -2.19
N LYS A 159 -51.97 -19.43 -1.22
CA LYS A 159 -52.61 -20.71 -0.84
C LYS A 159 -54.07 -20.52 -0.46
N HIS A 160 -54.39 -19.47 0.30
CA HIS A 160 -55.77 -19.16 0.67
C HIS A 160 -56.63 -18.79 -0.54
N LEU A 161 -56.10 -17.94 -1.44
CA LEU A 161 -56.80 -17.56 -2.67
C LEU A 161 -57.05 -18.75 -3.58
N GLN A 162 -56.07 -19.64 -3.76
CA GLN A 162 -56.22 -20.86 -4.54
C GLN A 162 -57.32 -21.77 -3.97
N LYS A 163 -57.35 -21.98 -2.64
CA LYS A 163 -58.43 -22.75 -1.98
C LYS A 163 -59.81 -22.14 -2.23
N HIS A 164 -59.95 -20.83 -2.08
CA HIS A 164 -61.21 -20.13 -2.34
C HIS A 164 -61.64 -20.25 -3.81
N PHE A 165 -60.70 -20.11 -4.73
CA PHE A 165 -60.96 -20.27 -6.16
C PHE A 165 -61.45 -21.69 -6.49
N SER A 166 -60.80 -22.72 -5.96
CA SER A 166 -61.23 -24.12 -6.13
C SER A 166 -62.66 -24.35 -5.60
N HIS A 167 -63.01 -23.77 -4.44
CA HIS A 167 -64.37 -23.85 -3.90
C HIS A 167 -65.39 -23.15 -4.81
N LEU A 168 -65.08 -21.96 -5.31
CA LEU A 168 -65.96 -21.23 -6.23
C LEU A 168 -66.14 -21.97 -7.56
N GLN A 169 -65.08 -22.60 -8.09
CA GLN A 169 -65.19 -23.44 -9.29
C GLN A 169 -66.11 -24.65 -9.05
N HIS A 170 -65.98 -25.31 -7.91
CA HIS A 170 -66.86 -26.43 -7.56
C HIS A 170 -68.32 -25.99 -7.49
N ARG A 171 -68.60 -24.89 -6.79
CA ARG A 171 -69.95 -24.35 -6.66
C ARG A 171 -70.55 -23.86 -7.98
N LYS A 172 -69.72 -23.26 -8.85
CA LYS A 172 -70.13 -22.91 -10.21
C LYS A 172 -70.56 -24.16 -10.98
N TRP A 173 -69.76 -25.23 -10.92
CA TRP A 173 -70.08 -26.49 -11.57
C TRP A 173 -71.40 -27.09 -11.04
N GLU A 174 -71.62 -27.10 -9.72
CA GLU A 174 -72.87 -27.57 -9.12
C GLU A 174 -74.08 -26.79 -9.66
N LEU A 175 -73.97 -25.45 -9.72
CA LEU A 175 -75.03 -24.58 -10.26
C LEU A 175 -75.30 -24.83 -11.74
N GLU A 176 -74.25 -25.04 -12.54
CA GLU A 176 -74.38 -25.40 -13.96
C GLU A 176 -75.10 -26.75 -14.12
N GLN A 177 -74.79 -27.74 -13.27
CA GLN A 177 -75.49 -29.03 -13.26
C GLN A 177 -76.96 -28.91 -12.86
N THR A 178 -77.29 -28.12 -11.83
CA THR A 178 -78.69 -27.89 -11.45
C THR A 178 -79.46 -27.18 -12.55
N GLN A 179 -78.88 -26.15 -13.18
CA GLN A 179 -79.50 -25.46 -14.30
C GLN A 179 -79.71 -26.37 -15.50
N ALA A 180 -78.74 -27.25 -15.82
CA ALA A 180 -78.87 -28.21 -16.90
C ALA A 180 -80.03 -29.20 -16.64
N ARG A 181 -80.17 -29.67 -15.39
CA ARG A 181 -81.30 -30.54 -14.98
C ARG A 181 -82.64 -29.81 -15.05
N GLU A 182 -82.72 -28.59 -14.54
CA GLU A 182 -83.94 -27.77 -14.59
C GLU A 182 -84.37 -27.53 -16.04
N ARG A 183 -83.44 -27.13 -16.92
CA ARG A 183 -83.72 -26.98 -18.36
C ARG A 183 -84.20 -28.29 -18.98
N ALA A 184 -83.52 -29.41 -18.70
CA ALA A 184 -83.95 -30.71 -19.19
C ALA A 184 -85.36 -31.09 -18.71
N THR A 185 -85.75 -30.76 -17.47
CA THR A 185 -87.12 -31.01 -16.97
C THR A 185 -88.17 -30.08 -17.58
N VAL A 186 -87.81 -28.84 -17.94
CA VAL A 186 -88.72 -27.88 -18.56
C VAL A 186 -88.88 -28.14 -20.07
N GLU A 187 -87.82 -28.58 -20.74
CA GLU A 187 -87.80 -28.89 -22.17
C GLU A 187 -88.22 -30.34 -22.49
N ALA A 188 -88.22 -31.24 -21.50
CA ALA A 188 -88.69 -32.61 -21.70
C ALA A 188 -90.20 -32.63 -21.97
N GLU A 189 -90.61 -33.30 -23.05
CA GLU A 189 -92.02 -33.54 -23.33
C GLU A 189 -92.68 -34.29 -22.16
N PRO A 190 -93.88 -33.87 -21.71
CA PRO A 190 -94.57 -34.54 -20.62
C PRO A 190 -94.86 -35.99 -21.01
N VAL A 191 -94.42 -36.92 -20.16
CA VAL A 191 -94.64 -38.35 -20.33
C VAL A 191 -96.15 -38.60 -20.37
N ARG A 192 -96.67 -38.90 -21.56
CA ARG A 192 -98.07 -39.30 -21.74
C ARG A 192 -98.21 -40.74 -21.29
N TYR A 193 -98.77 -40.94 -20.10
CA TYR A 193 -99.27 -42.24 -19.70
C TYR A 193 -100.44 -42.58 -20.62
N ALA A 194 -100.38 -43.75 -21.26
CA ALA A 194 -101.54 -44.27 -21.96
C ALA A 194 -102.67 -44.40 -20.95
N SER A 195 -103.71 -43.57 -21.10
CA SER A 195 -104.94 -43.71 -20.34
C SER A 195 -105.51 -45.10 -20.62
N PHE A 196 -105.67 -45.90 -19.57
CA PHE A 196 -106.34 -47.20 -19.60
C PHE A 196 -107.85 -47.03 -19.84
N GLU A 197 -108.24 -46.46 -20.98
CA GLU A 197 -109.64 -46.33 -21.40
C GLU A 197 -109.76 -46.63 -22.90
N SER A 198 -109.39 -47.85 -23.31
CA SER A 198 -109.83 -48.44 -24.60
C SER A 198 -109.50 -49.94 -24.72
N ALA A 199 -109.64 -50.69 -23.63
CA ALA A 199 -109.69 -52.15 -23.68
C ALA A 199 -111.04 -52.62 -23.10
N GLY A 200 -112.07 -52.58 -23.93
CA GLY A 200 -113.34 -53.24 -23.63
C GLY A 200 -114.58 -52.37 -23.84
N ARG A 201 -114.99 -52.24 -25.10
CA ARG A 201 -116.38 -52.55 -25.47
C ARG A 201 -116.47 -52.78 -26.97
N GLU A 202 -117.14 -53.90 -27.27
CA GLU A 202 -117.42 -54.54 -28.54
C GLU A 202 -118.17 -53.65 -29.54
#